data_AF-A0A922MGA1-F1
#
_entry.id   AF-A0A922MGA1-F1
#
_cell.length_a   1.000
_cell.length_b   1.000
_cell.length_c   1.000
_cell.angle_alpha   90.00
_cell.angle_beta   90.00
_cell.angle_gamma   90.00
#
_symmetry.space_group_name_H-M   'P 1'
#
loop_
_entity.id
_entity.type
_entity.pdbx_description
1 polymer ?
#
loop_
_entity_poly.entity_id
_entity_poly.type
_entity_poly.pdbx_seq_one_letter_code
_entity_poly.pdbx_strand_id
1 'polypeptide(L)'
;MAFHNLLLPGQNATISNETLAVYKFGVNAGIIDPNKYPLESFAQHHRDIFRIAYEDFLALYDDQDEPTSYQEWLVINNYGIMPDTQESLFMKKDIARCLLNCDDYYRKQFLQTVKTGDILISGKSRGGFMGHAALMVTDYWVIEMRGGKNWKRGIENNNRQLSKQDWYRKNKSKWTVVYRCPDKKAAERAALWADRNYFNPHGGQYKSIHVNYKITTDFSCKNPSYSPKMVLQSYYYTSPGMIRDPYKYGAVIVPTSIPAYFMEPYTLQKIGKY
;
A
#
# COMPACT_ATOMS: atom_id res chain seq x y z
N MET A 1 -7.90 -49.47 8.19
CA MET A 1 -6.65 -48.70 8.36
C MET A 1 -6.68 -47.55 7.37
N ALA A 2 -6.94 -46.33 7.85
CA ALA A 2 -7.00 -45.12 7.04
C ALA A 2 -5.61 -44.50 6.95
N PHE A 3 -5.08 -44.35 5.73
CA PHE A 3 -3.85 -43.59 5.50
C PHE A 3 -4.20 -42.10 5.42
N HIS A 4 -3.83 -41.36 6.46
CA HIS A 4 -3.70 -39.91 6.45
C HIS A 4 -2.54 -39.52 5.53
N ASN A 5 -2.84 -38.91 4.38
CA ASN A 5 -1.84 -38.20 3.59
C ASN A 5 -1.64 -36.80 4.20
N LEU A 6 -0.64 -36.71 5.08
CA LEU A 6 0.00 -35.44 5.46
C LEU A 6 0.76 -34.90 4.24
N LEU A 7 0.27 -33.82 3.65
CA LEU A 7 1.03 -33.04 2.65
C LEU A 7 2.20 -32.33 3.35
N LEU A 8 3.41 -32.73 3.00
CA LEU A 8 4.65 -32.03 3.35
C LEU A 8 4.75 -30.69 2.59
N PRO A 9 5.33 -29.63 3.19
CA PRO A 9 5.51 -28.34 2.53
C PRO A 9 6.70 -28.40 1.58
N GLY A 10 6.44 -28.40 0.27
CA GLY A 10 7.51 -28.37 -0.74
C GLY A 10 7.17 -28.82 -2.15
N GLN A 11 5.89 -28.94 -2.53
CA GLN A 11 5.56 -29.13 -3.95
C GLN A 11 5.71 -27.80 -4.70
N ASN A 12 6.77 -27.71 -5.51
CA ASN A 12 6.89 -26.69 -6.56
C ASN A 12 5.67 -26.77 -7.46
N ALA A 13 4.68 -25.90 -7.24
CA ALA A 13 3.66 -25.66 -8.23
C ALA A 13 4.36 -25.25 -9.53
N THR A 14 4.16 -26.01 -10.60
CA THR A 14 4.77 -25.74 -11.91
C THR A 14 4.46 -24.30 -12.32
N ILE A 15 5.50 -23.51 -12.58
CA ILE A 15 5.37 -22.12 -13.03
C ILE A 15 4.74 -22.15 -14.42
N SER A 16 3.58 -21.50 -14.60
CA SER A 16 2.87 -21.51 -15.88
C SER A 16 3.63 -20.69 -16.94
N ASN A 17 3.46 -21.05 -18.23
CA ASN A 17 4.01 -20.30 -19.36
C ASN A 17 3.58 -18.83 -19.32
N GLU A 18 2.34 -18.56 -18.91
CA GLU A 18 1.80 -17.21 -18.73
C GLU A 18 2.56 -16.45 -17.63
N THR A 19 2.79 -17.06 -16.47
CA THR A 19 3.58 -16.46 -15.37
C THR A 19 5.00 -16.12 -15.85
N LEU A 20 5.62 -17.04 -16.58
CA LEU A 20 6.96 -16.86 -17.12
C LEU A 20 7.00 -15.73 -18.15
N ALA A 21 6.00 -15.63 -19.04
CA ALA A 21 5.92 -14.57 -20.03
C ALA A 21 5.78 -13.18 -19.39
N VAL A 22 4.88 -13.05 -18.41
CA VAL A 22 4.67 -11.80 -17.66
C VAL A 22 5.92 -11.39 -16.88
N TYR A 23 6.61 -12.35 -16.25
CA TYR A 23 7.86 -12.10 -15.54
C TYR A 23 8.97 -11.64 -16.49
N LYS A 24 9.17 -12.34 -17.60
CA LYS A 24 10.16 -11.98 -18.63
C LYS A 24 9.91 -10.59 -19.21
N PHE A 25 8.64 -10.23 -19.43
CA PHE A 25 8.29 -8.87 -19.85
C PHE A 25 8.75 -7.84 -18.81
N GLY A 26 8.44 -8.04 -17.53
CA GLY A 26 8.85 -7.13 -16.45
C GLY A 26 10.37 -7.00 -16.32
N VAL A 27 11.12 -8.09 -16.48
CA VAL A 27 12.59 -8.07 -16.50
C VAL A 27 13.12 -7.31 -17.72
N ASN A 28 12.62 -7.61 -18.92
CA ASN A 28 13.06 -6.97 -20.15
C ASN A 28 12.72 -5.47 -20.20
N ALA A 29 11.61 -5.07 -19.57
CA ALA A 29 11.19 -3.68 -19.43
C ALA A 29 11.98 -2.92 -18.33
N GLY A 30 12.88 -3.59 -17.60
CA GLY A 30 13.65 -2.98 -16.52
C GLY A 30 12.84 -2.68 -15.25
N ILE A 31 11.63 -3.23 -15.14
CA ILE A 31 10.74 -3.07 -13.97
C ILE A 31 11.11 -4.05 -12.86
N ILE A 32 11.53 -5.26 -13.24
CA ILE A 32 11.93 -6.33 -12.31
C ILE A 32 13.45 -6.47 -12.35
N ASP A 33 14.11 -6.25 -11.22
CA ASP A 33 15.46 -6.74 -10.99
C ASP A 33 15.39 -8.21 -10.52
N PRO A 34 15.79 -9.19 -11.36
CA PRO A 34 15.65 -10.61 -11.04
C PRO A 34 16.50 -11.04 -9.82
N ASN A 35 17.51 -10.27 -9.43
CA ASN A 35 18.30 -10.55 -8.23
C ASN A 35 17.55 -10.17 -6.94
N LYS A 36 16.62 -9.20 -7.02
CA LYS A 36 15.86 -8.69 -5.88
C LYS A 36 14.45 -9.25 -5.82
N TYR A 37 13.90 -9.65 -6.97
CA TYR A 37 12.59 -10.26 -7.05
C TYR A 37 12.62 -11.49 -7.97
N PRO A 38 13.07 -12.66 -7.46
CA PRO A 38 13.24 -13.87 -8.26
C PRO A 38 11.91 -14.42 -8.80
N LEU A 39 12.01 -15.18 -9.89
CA LEU A 39 10.87 -15.79 -10.59
C LEU A 39 9.97 -16.61 -9.67
N GLU A 40 10.53 -17.37 -8.73
CA GLU A 40 9.76 -18.22 -7.82
C GLU A 40 8.89 -17.38 -6.87
N SER A 41 9.47 -16.30 -6.35
CA SER A 41 8.74 -15.34 -5.51
C SER A 41 7.69 -14.60 -6.33
N PHE A 42 8.02 -14.21 -7.56
CA PHE A 42 7.05 -13.62 -8.48
C PHE A 42 5.91 -14.58 -8.79
N ALA A 43 6.19 -15.83 -9.12
CA ALA A 43 5.19 -16.84 -9.44
C ALA A 43 4.24 -17.09 -8.26
N GLN A 44 4.77 -17.10 -7.04
CA GLN A 44 3.96 -17.15 -5.83
C GLN A 44 3.03 -15.94 -5.72
N HIS A 45 3.56 -14.72 -5.83
CA HIS A 45 2.75 -13.50 -5.73
C HIS A 45 1.74 -13.36 -6.88
N HIS A 46 2.12 -13.77 -8.10
CA HIS A 46 1.28 -13.76 -9.28
C HIS A 46 0.01 -14.58 -9.05
N ARG A 47 0.17 -15.81 -8.55
CA ARG A 47 -0.94 -16.72 -8.22
C ARG A 47 -1.74 -16.25 -6.99
N ASP A 48 -1.05 -15.93 -5.90
CA ASP A 48 -1.69 -15.79 -4.59
C ASP A 48 -2.19 -14.35 -4.32
N ILE A 49 -1.74 -13.37 -5.10
CA ILE A 49 -1.99 -11.95 -4.87
C ILE A 49 -2.47 -11.25 -6.14
N PHE A 50 -1.69 -11.29 -7.22
CA PHE A 50 -1.92 -10.40 -8.37
C PHE A 50 -3.16 -10.78 -9.16
N ARG A 51 -3.43 -12.08 -9.40
CA ARG A 51 -4.65 -12.53 -10.07
C ARG A 51 -5.91 -12.10 -9.32
N ILE A 52 -5.94 -12.38 -8.02
CA ILE A 52 -7.06 -12.02 -7.14
C ILE A 52 -7.26 -10.50 -7.12
N ALA A 53 -6.16 -9.74 -7.04
CA ALA A 53 -6.21 -8.28 -7.09
C ALA A 53 -6.69 -7.76 -8.45
N TYR A 54 -6.36 -8.40 -9.55
CA TYR A 54 -6.86 -7.98 -10.86
C TYR A 54 -8.35 -8.29 -11.04
N GLU A 55 -8.83 -9.46 -10.62
CA GLU A 55 -10.26 -9.79 -10.64
C GLU A 55 -11.09 -8.80 -9.82
N ASP A 56 -10.58 -8.44 -8.65
CA ASP A 56 -11.21 -7.41 -7.83
C ASP A 56 -11.17 -6.04 -8.56
N PHE A 57 -10.10 -5.69 -9.30
CA PHE A 57 -9.99 -4.43 -10.06
C PHE A 57 -10.98 -4.37 -11.22
N LEU A 58 -11.14 -5.47 -11.97
CA LEU A 58 -12.11 -5.57 -13.06
C LEU A 58 -13.53 -5.26 -12.58
N ALA A 59 -13.87 -5.64 -11.35
CA ALA A 59 -15.18 -5.37 -10.76
C ALA A 59 -15.44 -3.90 -10.39
N LEU A 60 -14.52 -2.97 -10.69
CA LEU A 60 -14.74 -1.53 -10.58
C LEU A 60 -15.38 -0.92 -11.83
N TYR A 61 -15.25 -1.60 -12.97
CA TYR A 61 -15.72 -1.11 -14.26
C TYR A 61 -17.13 -1.65 -14.53
N ASP A 62 -17.95 -0.83 -15.18
CA ASP A 62 -19.27 -1.25 -15.67
C ASP A 62 -19.10 -2.03 -16.98
N ASP A 63 -20.12 -2.77 -17.40
CA ASP A 63 -20.08 -3.65 -18.59
C ASP A 63 -19.82 -2.89 -19.92
N GLN A 64 -19.87 -1.56 -19.90
CA GLN A 64 -19.61 -0.69 -21.06
C GLN A 64 -18.19 -0.12 -21.14
N ASP A 65 -17.37 -0.31 -20.10
CA ASP A 65 -15.97 0.14 -20.09
C ASP A 65 -15.05 -1.00 -20.53
N GLU A 66 -14.06 -0.72 -21.39
CA GLU A 66 -12.96 -1.65 -21.63
C GLU A 66 -11.91 -1.50 -20.52
N PRO A 67 -11.77 -2.47 -19.60
CA PRO A 67 -10.81 -2.35 -18.52
C PRO A 67 -9.39 -2.51 -19.05
N THR A 68 -8.44 -1.85 -18.39
CA THR A 68 -7.00 -2.06 -18.59
C THR A 68 -6.65 -3.55 -18.60
N SER A 69 -5.87 -4.00 -19.60
CA SER A 69 -5.44 -5.39 -19.69
C SER A 69 -4.63 -5.86 -18.48
N TYR A 70 -4.57 -7.16 -18.20
CA TYR A 70 -3.88 -7.68 -17.02
C TYR A 70 -2.39 -7.28 -16.97
N GLN A 71 -1.72 -7.35 -18.11
CA GLN A 71 -0.30 -6.99 -18.23
C GLN A 71 -0.10 -5.49 -17.99
N GLU A 72 -0.95 -4.65 -18.56
CA GLU A 72 -0.89 -3.20 -18.34
C GLU A 72 -1.24 -2.84 -16.89
N TRP A 73 -2.20 -3.54 -16.28
CA TRP A 73 -2.53 -3.40 -14.87
C TRP A 73 -1.33 -3.74 -13.98
N LEU A 74 -0.56 -4.80 -14.30
CA LEU A 74 0.68 -5.13 -13.59
C LEU A 74 1.73 -4.02 -13.73
N VAL A 75 1.89 -3.44 -14.93
CA VAL A 75 2.81 -2.32 -15.17
C VAL A 75 2.43 -1.10 -14.35
N ILE A 76 1.15 -0.71 -14.35
CA ILE A 76 0.63 0.43 -13.57
C ILE A 76 0.82 0.21 -12.07
N ASN A 77 0.68 -1.04 -11.60
CA ASN A 77 0.93 -1.40 -10.21
C ASN A 77 2.42 -1.64 -9.89
N ASN A 78 3.30 -1.37 -10.85
CA ASN A 78 4.74 -1.60 -10.79
C ASN A 78 5.09 -3.02 -10.34
N TYR A 79 4.30 -4.03 -10.71
CA TYR A 79 4.47 -5.42 -10.29
C TYR A 79 4.52 -5.62 -8.75
N GLY A 80 3.97 -4.66 -7.99
CA GLY A 80 4.05 -4.66 -6.53
C GLY A 80 5.43 -4.36 -5.97
N ILE A 81 6.30 -3.79 -6.80
CA ILE A 81 7.67 -3.45 -6.50
C ILE A 81 7.69 -2.01 -5.99
N MET A 82 8.49 -1.78 -4.95
CA MET A 82 8.76 -0.42 -4.49
C MET A 82 9.76 0.23 -5.45
N PRO A 83 9.44 1.41 -6.04
CA PRO A 83 10.21 1.97 -7.16
C PRO A 83 11.67 2.25 -6.82
N ASP A 84 11.95 2.60 -5.57
CA ASP A 84 13.27 2.96 -5.04
C ASP A 84 14.12 1.77 -4.57
N THR A 85 13.50 0.64 -4.21
CA THR A 85 14.25 -0.53 -3.70
C THR A 85 14.38 -1.64 -4.73
N GLN A 86 13.45 -1.69 -5.69
CA GLN A 86 13.28 -2.80 -6.62
C GLN A 86 12.91 -4.13 -5.93
N GLU A 87 12.42 -4.06 -4.68
CA GLU A 87 11.94 -5.22 -3.93
C GLU A 87 10.42 -5.30 -3.96
N SER A 88 9.88 -6.51 -4.02
CA SER A 88 8.44 -6.73 -3.88
C SER A 88 7.98 -6.39 -2.45
N LEU A 89 6.90 -5.62 -2.36
CA LEU A 89 6.22 -5.29 -1.10
C LEU A 89 5.62 -6.55 -0.42
N PHE A 90 5.44 -7.64 -1.19
CA PHE A 90 4.82 -8.88 -0.72
C PHE A 90 5.82 -9.97 -0.32
N MET A 91 7.13 -9.69 -0.42
CA MET A 91 8.14 -10.61 0.10
C MET A 91 7.84 -10.96 1.55
N LYS A 92 7.92 -12.25 1.88
CA LYS A 92 7.71 -12.71 3.25
C LYS A 92 8.70 -12.00 4.17
N LYS A 93 8.18 -11.43 5.25
CA LYS A 93 9.00 -10.93 6.35
C LYS A 93 9.38 -12.15 7.18
N ASP A 94 10.55 -12.74 6.90
CA ASP A 94 11.07 -13.92 7.59
C ASP A 94 11.54 -13.58 9.01
N ILE A 95 10.59 -13.21 9.88
CA ILE A 95 10.86 -12.93 11.31
C ILE A 95 11.32 -14.20 12.03
N ALA A 96 10.92 -15.39 11.56
CA ALA A 96 11.26 -16.68 12.16
C ALA A 96 12.70 -17.15 11.90
N ARG A 97 13.31 -16.78 10.76
CA ARG A 97 14.73 -17.09 10.43
C ARG A 97 15.71 -16.10 11.07
N CYS A 98 15.16 -15.01 11.57
CA CYS A 98 15.90 -13.94 12.20
C CYS A 98 16.12 -14.36 13.66
N LEU A 99 17.39 -14.61 14.03
CA LEU A 99 17.82 -15.00 15.38
C LEU A 99 16.99 -14.24 16.44
N LEU A 100 16.49 -14.96 17.46
CA LEU A 100 15.63 -14.47 18.55
C LEU A 100 15.81 -12.95 18.80
N ASN A 101 14.73 -12.16 18.63
CA ASN A 101 14.59 -10.70 18.89
C ASN A 101 14.42 -9.76 17.67
N CYS A 102 14.29 -10.25 16.43
CA CYS A 102 14.08 -9.33 15.29
C CYS A 102 12.75 -8.56 15.31
N ASP A 103 11.65 -9.12 15.86
CA ASP A 103 10.39 -8.35 16.00
C ASP A 103 10.59 -7.14 16.92
N ASP A 104 11.30 -7.31 18.04
CA ASP A 104 11.61 -6.20 18.95
C ASP A 104 12.58 -5.20 18.32
N TYR A 105 13.55 -5.66 17.53
CA TYR A 105 14.43 -4.78 16.76
C TYR A 105 13.63 -3.91 15.79
N TYR A 106 12.86 -4.50 14.87
CA TYR A 106 12.08 -3.76 13.88
C TYR A 106 11.03 -2.87 14.53
N ARG A 107 10.39 -3.34 15.61
CA ARG A 107 9.46 -2.54 16.41
C ARG A 107 10.15 -1.30 16.98
N LYS A 108 11.29 -1.47 17.67
CA LYS A 108 12.03 -0.36 18.26
C LYS A 108 12.45 0.64 17.19
N GLN A 109 13.03 0.16 16.08
CA GLN A 109 13.45 1.01 14.98
C GLN A 109 12.26 1.76 14.36
N PHE A 110 11.15 1.09 14.07
CA PHE A 110 9.94 1.72 13.56
C PHE A 110 9.45 2.83 14.50
N LEU A 111 9.29 2.53 15.79
CA LEU A 111 8.77 3.48 16.78
C LEU A 111 9.65 4.71 16.98
N GLN A 112 10.97 4.56 16.80
CA GLN A 112 11.96 5.64 16.87
C GLN A 112 12.07 6.42 15.56
N THR A 113 11.75 5.79 14.42
CA THR A 113 11.91 6.39 13.09
C THR A 113 10.74 7.27 12.71
N VAL A 114 9.52 6.76 12.90
CA VAL A 114 8.32 7.40 12.35
C VAL A 114 8.02 8.71 13.06
N LYS A 115 7.67 9.73 12.28
CA LYS A 115 7.30 11.05 12.75
C LYS A 115 6.14 11.63 11.93
N THR A 116 5.59 12.74 12.40
CA THR A 116 4.51 13.49 11.76
C THR A 116 4.75 13.68 10.26
N GLY A 117 3.75 13.35 9.47
CA GLY A 117 3.74 13.44 8.01
C GLY A 117 4.41 12.27 7.27
N ASP A 118 5.07 11.34 7.97
CA ASP A 118 5.59 10.14 7.31
C ASP A 118 4.46 9.30 6.70
N ILE A 119 4.68 8.84 5.47
CA ILE A 119 3.79 7.97 4.73
C ILE A 119 4.23 6.52 4.97
N LEU A 120 3.29 5.68 5.39
CA LEU A 120 3.52 4.27 5.67
C LEU A 120 2.90 3.42 4.56
N ILE A 121 3.69 2.63 3.84
CA ILE A 121 3.21 1.70 2.80
C ILE A 121 3.50 0.27 3.26
N SER A 122 2.48 -0.58 3.34
CA SER A 122 2.63 -1.97 3.80
C SER A 122 2.06 -3.02 2.85
N GLY A 123 2.67 -4.21 2.82
CA GLY A 123 2.32 -5.31 1.89
C GLY A 123 1.05 -6.09 2.19
N LYS A 124 0.04 -5.46 2.76
CA LYS A 124 -1.25 -6.12 3.00
C LYS A 124 -2.00 -6.31 1.67
N SER A 125 -2.33 -7.57 1.32
CA SER A 125 -3.33 -7.86 0.28
C SER A 125 -4.63 -8.42 0.89
N ARG A 126 -5.74 -7.75 0.56
CA ARG A 126 -7.15 -8.17 0.43
C ARG A 126 -8.07 -6.97 0.68
N GLY A 127 -8.79 -6.57 -0.36
CA GLY A 127 -9.82 -5.53 -0.34
C GLY A 127 -9.39 -4.10 -0.73
N GLY A 128 -8.36 -3.96 -1.60
CA GLY A 128 -8.29 -2.89 -2.62
C GLY A 128 -7.10 -1.90 -2.61
N PHE A 129 -6.04 -1.95 -3.42
CA PHE A 129 -5.35 -2.96 -4.25
C PHE A 129 -3.85 -2.85 -3.95
N MET A 130 -3.11 -3.95 -4.08
CA MET A 130 -1.66 -4.07 -3.91
C MET A 130 -1.04 -3.22 -2.78
N GLY A 131 -1.39 -3.54 -1.53
CA GLY A 131 -0.80 -2.95 -0.34
C GLY A 131 -1.81 -2.15 0.50
N HIS A 132 -1.28 -1.36 1.41
CA HIS A 132 -2.04 -0.44 2.25
C HIS A 132 -1.20 0.81 2.52
N ALA A 133 -1.84 1.97 2.55
CA ALA A 133 -1.19 3.23 2.89
C ALA A 133 -1.78 3.83 4.17
N ALA A 134 -0.95 4.52 4.92
CA ALA A 134 -1.35 5.27 6.11
C ALA A 134 -0.47 6.52 6.27
N LEU A 135 -0.90 7.46 7.10
CA LEU A 135 -0.18 8.70 7.35
C LEU A 135 0.02 8.87 8.86
N MET A 136 1.23 9.21 9.28
CA MET A 136 1.50 9.69 10.64
C MET A 136 0.90 11.10 10.77
N VAL A 137 -0.19 11.26 11.53
CA VAL A 137 -0.82 12.58 11.76
C VAL A 137 -0.21 13.32 12.94
N THR A 138 0.50 12.59 13.81
CA THR A 138 1.43 13.13 14.81
C THR A 138 2.63 12.19 14.93
N ASP A 139 3.59 12.47 15.82
CA ASP A 139 4.69 11.55 16.12
C ASP A 139 4.23 10.25 16.83
N TYR A 140 2.94 10.17 17.18
CA TYR A 140 2.34 9.05 17.89
C TYR A 140 1.15 8.43 17.15
N TRP A 141 0.30 9.22 16.50
CA TRP A 141 -0.95 8.77 15.89
C TRP A 141 -0.81 8.53 14.40
N VAL A 142 -1.37 7.40 13.95
CA VAL A 142 -1.45 7.00 12.55
C VAL A 142 -2.91 7.05 12.12
N ILE A 143 -3.22 7.77 11.05
CA ILE A 143 -4.54 7.69 10.40
C ILE A 143 -4.50 6.68 9.26
N GLU A 144 -5.53 5.84 9.18
CA GLU A 144 -5.67 4.85 8.12
C GLU A 144 -7.13 4.57 7.75
N MET A 145 -7.34 4.00 6.57
CA MET A 145 -8.60 3.42 6.11
C MET A 145 -8.33 2.01 5.58
N ARG A 146 -8.80 0.98 6.28
CA ARG A 146 -8.50 -0.40 5.92
C ARG A 146 -9.56 -0.98 5.00
N GLY A 147 -9.11 -1.33 3.80
CA GLY A 147 -9.83 -2.25 2.93
C GLY A 147 -10.07 -3.61 3.60
N GLY A 148 -11.05 -4.33 3.05
CA GLY A 148 -11.50 -5.60 3.60
C GLY A 148 -12.66 -6.22 2.82
N LYS A 149 -13.32 -7.20 3.44
CA LYS A 149 -14.56 -7.76 2.88
C LYS A 149 -15.58 -6.63 2.71
N ASN A 150 -16.41 -6.73 1.67
CA ASN A 150 -17.41 -5.71 1.28
C ASN A 150 -16.85 -4.41 0.69
N TRP A 151 -15.55 -4.32 0.38
CA TRP A 151 -14.97 -3.12 -0.24
C TRP A 151 -15.72 -2.64 -1.49
N LYS A 152 -16.28 -3.57 -2.30
CA LYS A 152 -17.10 -3.26 -3.49
C LYS A 152 -18.37 -2.44 -3.16
N ARG A 153 -19.10 -2.88 -2.12
CA ARG A 153 -20.31 -2.18 -1.62
C ARG A 153 -19.97 -0.96 -0.76
N GLY A 154 -18.75 -0.93 -0.26
CA GLY A 154 -18.26 0.01 0.72
C GLY A 154 -18.21 -0.59 2.12
N ILE A 155 -17.28 -0.11 2.95
CA ILE A 155 -17.20 -0.45 4.37
C ILE A 155 -17.52 0.81 5.15
N GLU A 156 -18.63 0.82 5.85
CA GLU A 156 -19.07 2.00 6.59
C GLU A 156 -18.09 2.38 7.70
N ASN A 157 -17.95 3.69 7.95
CA ASN A 157 -17.27 4.21 9.14
C ASN A 157 -15.84 3.66 9.34
N ASN A 158 -15.06 3.54 8.26
CA ASN A 158 -13.84 2.73 8.21
C ASN A 158 -12.55 3.47 8.57
N ASN A 159 -12.52 4.80 8.40
CA ASN A 159 -11.39 5.63 8.82
C ASN A 159 -11.11 5.50 10.31
N ARG A 160 -9.86 5.58 10.74
CA ARG A 160 -9.51 5.53 12.17
C ARG A 160 -8.13 6.07 12.43
N GLN A 161 -7.89 6.41 13.70
CA GLN A 161 -6.55 6.58 14.23
C GLN A 161 -6.14 5.39 15.08
N LEU A 162 -4.85 5.06 15.02
CA LEU A 162 -4.19 4.08 15.86
C LEU A 162 -2.92 4.69 16.44
N SER A 163 -2.52 4.26 17.63
CA SER A 163 -1.16 4.53 18.08
C SER A 163 -0.17 3.89 17.10
N LYS A 164 1.04 4.45 16.94
CA LYS A 164 2.10 3.85 16.13
C LYS A 164 2.46 2.44 16.59
N GLN A 165 2.30 2.15 17.89
CA GLN A 165 2.47 0.81 18.46
C GLN A 165 1.40 -0.17 17.96
N ASP A 166 0.13 0.22 18.01
CA ASP A 166 -0.98 -0.60 17.52
C ASP A 166 -0.93 -0.80 16.01
N TRP A 167 -0.55 0.25 15.29
CA TRP A 167 -0.31 0.17 13.86
C TRP A 167 0.76 -0.87 13.54
N TYR A 168 1.94 -0.78 14.20
CA TYR A 168 3.03 -1.75 13.99
C TYR A 168 2.56 -3.16 14.31
N ARG A 169 1.95 -3.37 15.49
CA ARG A 169 1.46 -4.68 15.93
C ARG A 169 0.50 -5.32 14.92
N LYS A 170 -0.39 -4.54 14.30
CA LYS A 170 -1.35 -5.02 13.30
C LYS A 170 -0.72 -5.30 11.93
N ASN A 171 0.47 -4.75 11.65
CA ASN A 171 1.16 -4.89 10.38
C ASN A 171 2.50 -5.65 10.48
N LYS A 172 2.91 -6.10 11.68
CA LYS A 172 4.24 -6.66 11.95
C LYS A 172 4.63 -7.86 11.10
N SER A 173 3.67 -8.65 10.63
CA SER A 173 3.91 -9.80 9.73
C SER A 173 4.19 -9.41 8.28
N LYS A 174 4.18 -8.12 7.96
CA LYS A 174 4.39 -7.56 6.62
C LYS A 174 5.49 -6.52 6.69
N TRP A 175 6.14 -6.30 5.56
CA TRP A 175 7.01 -5.15 5.41
C TRP A 175 6.20 -3.86 5.38
N THR A 176 6.74 -2.86 6.08
CA THR A 176 6.31 -1.47 6.09
C THR A 176 7.45 -0.62 5.59
N VAL A 177 7.27 0.08 4.49
CA VAL A 177 8.21 1.09 4.02
C VAL A 177 7.73 2.45 4.52
N VAL A 178 8.65 3.20 5.13
CA VAL A 178 8.41 4.56 5.62
C VAL A 178 9.01 5.54 4.61
N TYR A 179 8.16 6.39 4.06
CA TYR A 179 8.55 7.50 3.20
C TYR A 179 8.35 8.84 3.90
N ARG A 180 9.20 9.79 3.56
CA ARG A 180 9.19 11.13 4.14
C ARG A 180 9.32 12.19 3.07
N CYS A 181 8.42 13.18 3.12
CA CYS A 181 8.57 14.38 2.32
C CYS A 181 9.77 15.19 2.87
N PRO A 182 10.70 15.65 2.01
CA PRO A 182 11.84 16.45 2.45
C PRO A 182 11.42 17.82 3.02
N ASP A 183 10.28 18.36 2.59
CA ASP A 183 9.69 19.57 3.17
C ASP A 183 8.90 19.23 4.44
N LYS A 184 9.52 19.50 5.60
CA LYS A 184 8.92 19.28 6.91
C LYS A 184 7.60 20.04 7.10
N LYS A 185 7.50 21.29 6.62
CA LYS A 185 6.29 22.11 6.82
C LYS A 185 5.15 21.57 5.97
N ALA A 186 5.44 21.08 4.77
CA ALA A 186 4.43 20.39 3.95
C ALA A 186 3.93 19.11 4.60
N ALA A 187 4.84 18.30 5.16
CA ALA A 187 4.50 17.09 5.89
C ALA A 187 3.60 17.36 7.11
N GLU A 188 3.91 18.41 7.88
CA GLU A 188 3.11 18.88 9.03
C GLU A 188 1.71 19.38 8.59
N ARG A 189 1.62 20.14 7.50
CA ARG A 189 0.33 20.59 6.95
C ARG A 189 -0.52 19.41 6.48
N ALA A 190 0.07 18.45 5.79
CA ALA A 190 -0.62 17.26 5.31
C ALA A 190 -1.17 16.43 6.47
N ALA A 191 -0.35 16.19 7.51
CA ALA A 191 -0.75 15.51 8.73
C ALA A 191 -1.95 16.20 9.42
N LEU A 192 -1.88 17.52 9.61
CA LEU A 192 -2.97 18.30 10.20
C LEU A 192 -4.24 18.27 9.35
N TRP A 193 -4.10 18.38 8.03
CA TRP A 193 -5.23 18.33 7.12
C TRP A 193 -5.91 16.96 7.16
N ALA A 194 -5.15 15.87 7.17
CA ALA A 194 -5.69 14.52 7.26
C ALA A 194 -6.49 14.31 8.56
N ASP A 195 -5.93 14.74 9.69
CA ASP A 195 -6.60 14.71 10.99
C ASP A 195 -7.94 15.47 10.95
N ARG A 196 -7.91 16.71 10.44
CA ARG A 196 -9.08 17.59 10.37
C ARG A 196 -10.12 17.18 9.34
N ASN A 197 -9.76 16.44 8.29
CA ASN A 197 -10.66 16.09 7.21
C ASN A 197 -11.13 14.63 7.24
N TYR A 198 -10.44 13.76 7.96
CA TYR A 198 -10.79 12.35 8.08
C TYR A 198 -10.82 11.81 9.49
N PHE A 199 -10.71 12.62 10.55
CA PHE A 199 -10.87 12.12 11.90
C PHE A 199 -11.68 13.05 12.80
N ASN A 200 -11.23 14.29 12.97
CA ASN A 200 -11.89 15.29 13.79
C ASN A 200 -11.56 16.71 13.28
N PRO A 201 -12.55 17.52 12.84
CA PRO A 201 -12.30 18.84 12.28
C PRO A 201 -11.67 19.84 13.25
N HIS A 202 -11.81 19.61 14.56
CA HIS A 202 -11.21 20.43 15.61
C HIS A 202 -9.93 19.82 16.17
N GLY A 203 -9.51 18.66 15.66
CA GLY A 203 -8.43 17.84 16.21
C GLY A 203 -8.80 17.14 17.51
N GLY A 204 -7.86 16.36 18.04
CA GLY A 204 -8.02 15.62 19.29
C GLY A 204 -8.28 14.12 19.09
N GLN A 205 -8.53 13.41 20.19
CA GLN A 205 -8.54 11.94 20.20
C GLN A 205 -9.89 11.31 19.85
N TYR A 206 -10.96 12.10 19.84
CA TYR A 206 -12.31 11.63 19.56
C TYR A 206 -12.61 11.69 18.07
N LYS A 207 -13.03 10.55 17.50
CA LYS A 207 -13.48 10.47 16.12
C LYS A 207 -14.87 11.11 15.98
N SER A 208 -15.01 12.10 15.10
CA SER A 208 -16.29 12.72 14.74
C SER A 208 -16.57 12.71 13.23
N ILE A 209 -15.58 12.41 12.40
CA ILE A 209 -15.73 12.23 10.96
C ILE A 209 -15.86 10.75 10.66
N HIS A 210 -16.91 10.36 9.93
CA HIS A 210 -17.19 8.97 9.55
C HIS A 210 -17.10 8.85 8.02
N VAL A 211 -16.11 8.11 7.55
CA VAL A 211 -15.81 7.93 6.12
C VAL A 211 -16.06 6.48 5.75
N ASN A 212 -16.81 6.26 4.69
CA ASN A 212 -17.01 4.94 4.12
C ASN A 212 -15.80 4.60 3.24
N TYR A 213 -15.22 3.42 3.47
CA TYR A 213 -14.19 2.90 2.58
C TYR A 213 -14.83 2.49 1.28
N LYS A 214 -14.49 3.13 0.17
CA LYS A 214 -14.81 2.67 -1.18
C LYS A 214 -13.72 3.16 -2.11
N ILE A 215 -13.28 2.29 -3.01
CA ILE A 215 -12.39 2.71 -4.09
C ILE A 215 -13.22 3.51 -5.08
N THR A 216 -12.79 4.75 -5.34
CA THR A 216 -13.42 5.63 -6.30
C THR A 216 -12.38 6.41 -7.09
N THR A 217 -12.80 6.89 -8.25
CA THR A 217 -11.99 7.69 -9.17
C THR A 217 -12.10 9.19 -8.91
N ASP A 218 -13.17 9.62 -8.24
CA ASP A 218 -13.35 10.99 -7.80
C ASP A 218 -12.31 11.32 -6.72
N PHE A 219 -11.19 11.91 -7.14
CA PHE A 219 -10.12 12.33 -6.24
C PHE A 219 -10.55 13.48 -5.32
N SER A 220 -11.55 14.27 -5.69
CA SER A 220 -11.96 15.44 -4.91
C SER A 220 -12.83 15.10 -3.71
N CYS A 221 -13.68 14.09 -3.84
CA CYS A 221 -14.58 13.67 -2.80
C CYS A 221 -13.83 13.02 -1.62
N LYS A 222 -14.17 13.38 -0.38
CA LYS A 222 -13.57 12.81 0.84
C LYS A 222 -14.31 11.59 1.39
N ASN A 223 -15.58 11.40 1.00
CA ASN A 223 -16.41 10.27 1.44
C ASN A 223 -17.36 9.83 0.31
N PRO A 224 -17.18 8.64 -0.27
CA PRO A 224 -16.26 7.61 0.18
C PRO A 224 -14.78 7.88 -0.20
N SER A 225 -13.87 7.24 0.53
CA SER A 225 -12.42 7.32 0.27
C SER A 225 -11.73 5.98 0.61
N TYR A 226 -10.42 5.91 0.37
CA TYR A 226 -9.59 4.72 0.58
C TYR A 226 -8.15 5.14 0.90
N SER A 227 -7.33 4.22 1.44
CA SER A 227 -6.03 4.53 2.04
C SER A 227 -5.09 5.40 1.19
N PRO A 228 -4.73 5.04 -0.06
CA PRO A 228 -3.79 5.84 -0.84
C PRO A 228 -4.37 7.19 -1.28
N LYS A 229 -5.67 7.26 -1.57
CA LYS A 229 -6.37 8.52 -1.87
C LYS A 229 -6.33 9.48 -0.69
N MET A 230 -6.64 9.00 0.53
CA MET A 230 -6.55 9.79 1.76
C MET A 230 -5.14 10.39 1.95
N VAL A 231 -4.08 9.60 1.71
CA VAL A 231 -2.69 10.07 1.81
C VAL A 231 -2.41 11.15 0.78
N LEU A 232 -2.71 10.92 -0.50
CA LEU A 232 -2.43 11.91 -1.56
C LEU A 232 -3.27 13.18 -1.43
N GLN A 233 -4.56 13.09 -1.09
CA GLN A 233 -5.42 14.26 -0.84
C GLN A 233 -4.81 15.16 0.25
N SER A 234 -4.23 14.56 1.30
CA SER A 234 -3.63 15.30 2.40
C SER A 234 -2.46 16.19 1.98
N TYR A 235 -1.62 15.70 1.07
CA TYR A 235 -0.52 16.49 0.52
C TYR A 235 -0.99 17.43 -0.60
N TYR A 236 -1.88 16.98 -1.48
CA TYR A 236 -2.40 17.74 -2.62
C TYR A 236 -3.10 19.04 -2.18
N TYR A 237 -3.99 18.97 -1.19
CA TYR A 237 -4.78 20.13 -0.75
C TYR A 237 -4.03 21.12 0.15
N THR A 238 -2.82 20.79 0.57
CA THR A 238 -2.05 21.62 1.50
C THR A 238 -0.75 22.17 0.94
N SER A 239 -0.33 21.66 -0.21
CA SER A 239 0.93 22.04 -0.86
C SER A 239 0.75 22.05 -2.38
N PRO A 240 0.23 23.16 -2.95
CA PRO A 240 0.07 23.30 -4.40
C PRO A 240 1.38 23.06 -5.14
N GLY A 241 1.33 22.33 -6.26
CA GLY A 241 2.51 22.00 -7.06
C GLY A 241 3.42 20.91 -6.48
N MET A 242 3.07 20.29 -5.34
CA MET A 242 3.82 19.15 -4.79
C MET A 242 3.44 17.82 -5.43
N ILE A 243 2.14 17.65 -5.67
CA ILE A 243 1.55 16.40 -6.13
C ILE A 243 1.19 16.57 -7.61
N ARG A 244 1.67 15.66 -8.45
CA ARG A 244 1.22 15.53 -9.85
C ARG A 244 -0.29 15.38 -9.86
N ASP A 245 -0.93 16.03 -10.83
CA ASP A 245 -2.39 15.97 -10.99
C ASP A 245 -2.86 14.50 -11.03
N PRO A 246 -3.62 14.05 -10.00
CA PRO A 246 -4.05 12.66 -9.92
C PRO A 246 -4.97 12.24 -11.06
N TYR A 247 -5.70 13.19 -11.67
CA TYR A 247 -6.56 12.91 -12.81
C TYR A 247 -5.77 12.53 -14.08
N LYS A 248 -4.47 12.82 -14.14
CA LYS A 248 -3.60 12.48 -15.27
C LYS A 248 -2.96 11.09 -15.19
N TYR A 249 -2.99 10.44 -14.02
CA TYR A 249 -2.25 9.19 -13.75
C TYR A 249 -3.10 7.91 -13.76
N GLY A 250 -4.41 8.04 -13.97
CA GLY A 250 -5.33 6.91 -14.04
C GLY A 250 -6.47 6.99 -13.03
N ALA A 251 -7.46 6.12 -13.22
CA ALA A 251 -8.72 6.15 -12.47
C ALA A 251 -8.55 5.89 -10.96
N VAL A 252 -7.57 5.07 -10.53
CA VAL A 252 -7.43 4.62 -9.12
C VAL A 252 -5.98 4.70 -8.66
N ILE A 253 -5.75 5.27 -7.47
CA ILE A 253 -4.42 5.39 -6.88
C ILE A 253 -4.07 4.12 -6.12
N VAL A 254 -2.91 3.53 -6.40
CA VAL A 254 -2.44 2.33 -5.68
C VAL A 254 -1.34 2.68 -4.67
N PRO A 255 -1.25 2.02 -3.50
CA PRO A 255 -0.30 2.38 -2.44
C PRO A 255 1.16 2.47 -2.91
N THR A 256 1.63 1.52 -3.73
CA THR A 256 3.00 1.49 -4.25
C THR A 256 3.33 2.65 -5.19
N SER A 257 2.31 3.27 -5.80
CA SER A 257 2.48 4.40 -6.72
C SER A 257 2.61 5.75 -6.01
N ILE A 258 2.26 5.86 -4.72
CA ILE A 258 2.26 7.13 -3.98
C ILE A 258 3.56 7.93 -4.17
N PRO A 259 4.78 7.34 -4.05
CA PRO A 259 6.01 8.10 -4.23
C PRO A 259 6.14 8.78 -5.61
N ALA A 260 5.59 8.19 -6.67
CA ALA A 260 5.69 8.71 -8.04
C ALA A 260 4.84 9.98 -8.27
N TYR A 261 3.87 10.27 -7.38
CA TYR A 261 3.08 11.49 -7.45
C TYR A 261 3.82 12.72 -6.93
N PHE A 262 4.87 12.55 -6.11
CA PHE A 262 5.60 13.68 -5.54
C PHE A 262 6.59 14.24 -6.57
N MET A 263 6.37 15.47 -6.99
CA MET A 263 7.22 16.20 -7.93
C MET A 263 8.46 16.74 -7.23
N GLU A 264 9.55 16.92 -7.98
CA GLU A 264 10.71 17.65 -7.48
C GLU A 264 10.33 19.08 -7.04
N PRO A 265 10.93 19.63 -5.97
CA PRO A 265 11.96 19.04 -5.10
C PRO A 265 11.40 18.17 -3.95
N TYR A 266 10.12 17.81 -3.99
CA TYR A 266 9.39 17.13 -2.91
C TYR A 266 9.36 15.60 -3.02
N THR A 267 10.12 15.03 -3.96
CA THR A 267 10.23 13.57 -4.13
C THR A 267 10.50 12.89 -2.80
N LEU A 268 9.69 11.89 -2.48
CA LEU A 268 9.74 11.22 -1.18
C LEU A 268 11.06 10.49 -0.98
N GLN A 269 11.60 10.59 0.23
CA GLN A 269 12.77 9.84 0.67
C GLN A 269 12.33 8.59 1.42
N LYS A 270 12.83 7.41 1.04
CA LYS A 270 12.67 6.21 1.85
C LYS A 270 13.56 6.32 3.08
N ILE A 271 12.94 6.25 4.25
CA ILE A 271 13.62 6.32 5.54
C ILE A 271 13.99 4.93 6.05
N GLY A 272 13.14 3.94 5.80
CA GLY A 272 13.42 2.58 6.23
C GLY A 272 12.34 1.59 5.86
N LYS A 273 12.63 0.32 6.13
CA LYS A 273 11.75 -0.83 5.91
C LYS A 273 11.70 -1.66 7.19
N TYR A 274 10.50 -1.83 7.74
CA TYR A 274 10.26 -2.39 9.09
C TYR A 274 9.21 -3.48 9.11
#